data_AF-A0A9W9SV83-F1
#
_entry.id   AF-A0A9W9SV83-F1
#
_cell.length_a   1.000
_cell.length_b   1.000
_cell.length_c   1.000
_cell.angle_alpha   90.00
_cell.angle_beta   90.00
_cell.angle_gamma   90.00
#
_symmetry.space_group_name_H-M   'P 1'
#
loop_
_entity.id
_entity.type
_entity.pdbx_description
1 polymer ?
#
loop_
_entity_poly.entity_id
_entity_poly.type
_entity_poly.pdbx_seq_one_letter_code
_entity_poly.pdbx_strand_id
1 'polypeptide(L)'
;MVLPTTIVRPLQLLTRVLQWSSAVIVMGLTSYFIHHGPRGLSTIYQEVIAVISVVFFIPAFISPFLPSSLSKFVLAIDVVFSYLWLTAFIFAAQDYNRGHCRSAIPTGIGCKRKWANESFIFLAFIFTFFGMLLEVLALWAYRKENSTSHRTATEDKANHGARPPMDAPAAPAGTV
;
A
#
# COMPACT_ATOMS: atom_id res chain seq x y z
N MET A 1 4.66 2.71 -20.85
CA MET A 1 3.41 1.95 -20.99
C MET A 1 2.68 2.04 -19.66
N VAL A 2 1.62 2.86 -19.59
CA VAL A 2 0.87 3.07 -18.35
C VAL A 2 -0.21 1.99 -18.32
N LEU A 3 -0.26 1.14 -17.29
CA LEU A 3 -1.33 0.15 -17.16
C LEU A 3 -2.69 0.88 -17.20
N PRO A 4 -3.70 0.34 -17.90
CA PRO A 4 -5.03 0.94 -17.94
C PRO A 4 -5.61 1.06 -16.53
N THR A 5 -6.09 2.24 -16.17
CA THR A 5 -6.66 2.56 -14.84
C THR A 5 -7.81 1.62 -14.44
N THR A 6 -8.50 1.05 -15.44
CA THR A 6 -9.55 0.03 -15.29
C THR A 6 -9.04 -1.28 -14.67
N ILE A 7 -7.76 -1.62 -14.84
CA ILE A 7 -7.14 -2.83 -14.27
C ILE A 7 -6.42 -2.50 -12.95
N VAL A 8 -5.80 -1.32 -12.85
CA VAL A 8 -5.02 -0.93 -11.66
C VAL A 8 -5.91 -0.80 -10.42
N ARG A 9 -7.09 -0.18 -10.54
CA ARG A 9 -8.00 0.03 -9.41
C ARG A 9 -8.54 -1.27 -8.78
N PRO A 10 -9.11 -2.24 -9.53
CA PRO A 10 -9.56 -3.49 -8.94
C PRO A 10 -8.39 -4.34 -8.43
N LEU A 11 -7.24 -4.30 -9.09
CA LEU A 11 -6.03 -4.99 -8.63
C LEU A 11 -5.54 -4.41 -7.31
N GLN A 12 -5.51 -3.07 -7.18
CA GLN A 12 -5.16 -2.39 -5.94
C GLN A 12 -6.13 -2.77 -4.82
N LEU A 13 -7.44 -2.69 -5.05
CA LEU A 13 -8.44 -3.13 -4.06
C LEU A 13 -8.25 -4.59 -3.65
N LEU A 14 -8.03 -5.50 -4.61
CA LEU A 14 -7.78 -6.91 -4.32
C LEU A 14 -6.55 -7.09 -3.45
N THR A 15 -5.43 -6.43 -3.78
CA THR A 15 -4.21 -6.49 -2.94
C THR A 15 -4.45 -5.94 -1.54
N ARG A 16 -5.25 -4.88 -1.37
CA ARG A 16 -5.64 -4.34 -0.05
C ARG A 16 -6.50 -5.32 0.74
N VAL A 17 -7.47 -5.98 0.10
CA VAL A 17 -8.29 -7.01 0.75
C VAL A 17 -7.43 -8.20 1.17
N LEU A 18 -6.51 -8.65 0.32
CA LEU A 18 -5.61 -9.76 0.63
C LEU A 18 -4.63 -9.40 1.76
N GLN A 19 -4.09 -8.19 1.76
CA GLN A 19 -3.27 -7.63 2.84
C GLN A 19 -4.05 -7.62 4.17
N TRP A 20 -5.25 -7.05 4.16
CA TRP A 20 -6.09 -6.92 5.36
C TRP A 20 -6.54 -8.27 5.90
N SER A 21 -7.04 -9.16 5.03
CA SER A 21 -7.46 -10.51 5.42
C SER A 21 -6.30 -11.33 5.99
N SER A 22 -5.09 -11.19 5.44
CA SER A 22 -3.90 -11.85 5.97
C SER A 22 -3.56 -11.36 7.38
N ALA A 23 -3.63 -10.05 7.62
CA ALA A 23 -3.43 -9.47 8.95
C ALA A 23 -4.46 -9.97 9.97
N VAL A 24 -5.74 -10.04 9.60
CA VAL A 24 -6.81 -10.59 10.46
C VAL A 24 -6.58 -12.06 10.80
N ILE A 25 -6.14 -12.87 9.82
CA ILE A 25 -5.83 -14.29 10.06
C ILE A 25 -4.66 -14.44 11.02
N VAL A 26 -3.59 -13.65 10.86
CA VAL A 26 -2.45 -13.64 11.79
C VAL A 26 -2.93 -13.27 13.18
N MET A 27 -3.70 -12.19 13.34
CA MET A 27 -4.28 -11.76 14.63
C MET A 27 -5.08 -12.90 15.29
N GLY A 28 -5.92 -13.61 14.53
CA GLY A 28 -6.68 -14.74 15.05
C GLY A 28 -5.80 -15.92 15.51
N LEU A 29 -4.75 -16.23 14.74
CA LEU A 29 -3.81 -17.30 15.08
C LEU A 29 -2.94 -16.95 16.29
N THR A 30 -2.40 -15.74 16.36
CA THR A 30 -1.57 -15.28 17.47
C THR A 30 -2.37 -15.13 18.75
N SER A 31 -3.63 -14.67 18.68
CA SER A 31 -4.55 -14.63 19.82
C SER A 31 -4.86 -16.04 20.35
N TYR A 32 -5.09 -17.00 19.44
CA TYR A 32 -5.27 -18.41 19.81
C TYR A 32 -4.03 -18.99 20.51
N PHE A 33 -2.84 -18.64 20.05
CA PHE A 33 -1.56 -19.04 20.67
C PHE A 33 -1.37 -18.45 22.07
N ILE A 34 -1.77 -17.19 22.28
CA ILE A 34 -1.71 -16.53 23.59
C ILE A 34 -2.68 -17.17 24.59
N HIS A 35 -3.85 -17.61 24.14
CA HIS A 35 -4.83 -18.27 25.00
C HIS A 35 -4.42 -19.68 25.45
N HIS A 36 -3.75 -20.45 24.57
CA HIS A 36 -3.46 -21.87 24.81
C HIS A 36 -2.04 -22.17 25.29
N GLY A 37 -1.09 -21.24 25.20
CA GLY A 37 0.32 -21.53 25.45
C GLY A 37 1.08 -20.45 26.24
N PRO A 38 2.30 -20.76 26.70
CA PRO A 38 3.17 -19.79 27.34
C PRO A 38 3.49 -18.64 26.38
N ARG A 39 3.45 -17.42 26.92
CA ARG A 39 3.58 -16.18 26.15
C ARG A 39 5.01 -16.01 25.67
N GLY A 40 5.24 -16.16 24.36
CA GLY A 40 6.51 -15.84 23.71
C GLY A 40 6.59 -14.37 23.33
N LEU A 41 7.78 -13.75 23.47
CA LEU A 41 8.02 -12.36 23.06
C LEU A 41 7.73 -12.15 21.57
N SER A 42 8.10 -13.12 20.72
CA SER A 42 7.81 -13.13 19.28
C SER A 42 6.31 -13.15 18.98
N THR A 43 5.54 -13.96 19.73
CA THR A 43 4.08 -14.04 19.56
C THR A 43 3.37 -12.75 19.96
N ILE A 44 3.80 -12.11 21.06
CA ILE A 44 3.26 -10.81 21.47
C ILE A 44 3.57 -9.73 20.42
N TYR A 45 4.80 -9.73 19.89
CA TYR A 45 5.17 -8.80 18.82
C TYR A 45 4.28 -8.98 17.59
N GLN A 46 4.08 -10.21 17.13
CA GLN A 46 3.22 -10.52 15.98
C GLN A 46 1.76 -10.10 16.22
N GLU A 47 1.22 -10.38 17.40
CA GLU A 47 -0.14 -9.95 17.80
C GLU A 47 -0.29 -8.42 17.72
N VAL A 48 0.66 -7.68 18.29
CA VAL A 48 0.60 -6.20 18.29
C VAL A 48 0.65 -5.65 16.87
N ILE A 49 1.56 -6.16 16.02
CA ILE A 49 1.63 -5.73 14.62
C ILE A 49 0.34 -6.08 13.87
N ALA A 50 -0.24 -7.26 14.12
CA ALA A 50 -1.49 -7.69 13.50
C ALA A 50 -2.69 -6.81 13.92
N VAL A 51 -2.84 -6.50 15.21
CA VAL A 51 -3.95 -5.66 15.70
C VAL A 51 -3.85 -4.23 15.16
N ILE A 52 -2.65 -3.63 15.21
CA ILE A 52 -2.46 -2.26 14.74
C ILE A 52 -2.65 -2.22 13.21
N SER A 53 -2.14 -3.19 12.44
CA SER A 53 -2.34 -3.22 10.98
C SER A 53 -3.80 -3.31 10.58
N VAL A 54 -4.63 -4.11 11.27
CA VAL A 54 -6.08 -4.20 10.97
C VAL A 54 -6.77 -2.85 11.06
N VAL A 55 -6.42 -2.02 12.06
CA VAL A 55 -7.01 -0.69 12.26
C VAL A 55 -6.49 0.31 11.21
N PHE A 56 -5.18 0.35 10.99
CA PHE A 56 -4.54 1.32 10.09
C PHE A 56 -4.72 0.99 8.61
N PHE A 57 -5.10 -0.25 8.25
CA PHE A 57 -5.40 -0.63 6.87
C PHE A 57 -6.84 -0.30 6.46
N ILE A 58 -7.74 0.07 7.38
CA ILE A 58 -9.12 0.49 7.03
C ILE A 58 -9.13 1.73 6.12
N PRO A 59 -8.39 2.82 6.44
CA PRO A 59 -8.28 3.96 5.53
C PRO A 59 -7.68 3.61 4.15
N ALA A 60 -6.87 2.56 4.05
CA ALA A 60 -6.24 2.15 2.79
C ALA A 60 -7.27 1.67 1.76
N PHE A 61 -8.45 1.20 2.16
CA PHE A 61 -9.55 0.86 1.25
C PHE A 61 -10.16 2.08 0.56
N ILE A 62 -10.02 3.27 1.15
CA ILE A 62 -10.57 4.53 0.65
C ILE A 62 -9.57 5.23 -0.29
N SER A 63 -8.27 4.89 -0.20
CA SER A 63 -7.20 5.43 -1.06
C SER A 63 -7.50 5.43 -2.57
N PRO A 64 -8.00 4.32 -3.17
CA PRO A 64 -8.27 4.29 -4.61
C PRO A 64 -9.38 5.26 -5.07
N PHE A 65 -10.15 5.84 -4.15
CA PHE A 65 -11.21 6.81 -4.46
C PHE A 65 -10.78 8.28 -4.26
N LEU A 66 -9.67 8.56 -3.56
CA LEU A 66 -9.25 9.93 -3.18
C LEU A 66 -7.72 10.14 -3.39
N PRO A 67 -7.28 10.51 -4.62
CA PRO A 67 -5.87 10.43 -5.03
C PRO A 67 -4.93 11.56 -4.53
N SER A 68 -5.41 12.65 -3.96
CA SER A 68 -4.57 13.85 -3.75
C SER A 68 -3.79 13.89 -2.42
N SER A 69 -4.42 13.50 -1.31
CA SER A 69 -3.83 13.60 0.04
C SER A 69 -3.80 12.27 0.80
N LEU A 70 -4.84 11.43 0.65
CA LEU A 70 -4.92 10.14 1.35
C LEU A 70 -3.89 9.14 0.84
N SER A 71 -3.60 9.14 -0.46
CA SER A 71 -2.64 8.22 -1.06
C SER A 71 -1.21 8.36 -0.49
N LYS A 72 -0.77 9.59 -0.18
CA LYS A 72 0.55 9.83 0.45
C LYS A 72 0.60 9.30 1.89
N PHE A 73 -0.48 9.46 2.64
CA PHE A 73 -0.58 8.97 4.02
C PHE A 73 -0.60 7.43 4.06
N VAL A 74 -1.38 6.81 3.16
CA VAL A 74 -1.45 5.34 3.02
C VAL A 74 -0.10 4.75 2.61
N LEU A 75 0.62 5.40 1.69
CA LEU A 75 1.98 4.99 1.32
C LEU A 75 2.93 5.00 2.53
N ALA A 76 2.91 6.06 3.35
CA ALA A 76 3.75 6.12 4.55
C ALA A 76 3.43 4.99 5.54
N ILE A 77 2.15 4.69 5.73
CA ILE A 77 1.68 3.55 6.53
C ILE A 77 2.23 2.24 5.95
N ASP A 78 2.09 2.02 4.65
CA ASP A 78 2.55 0.79 3.99
C ASP A 78 4.05 0.58 4.13
N VAL A 79 4.86 1.64 4.08
CA VAL A 79 6.33 1.55 4.28
C VAL A 79 6.66 1.08 5.69
N VAL A 80 6.03 1.69 6.71
CA VAL A 80 6.24 1.32 8.12
C VAL A 80 5.80 -0.12 8.34
N PHE A 81 4.60 -0.48 7.88
CA PHE A 81 4.08 -1.83 8.05
C PHE A 81 4.84 -2.88 7.25
N SER A 82 5.34 -2.57 6.05
CA SER A 82 6.21 -3.47 5.29
C SER A 82 7.45 -3.84 6.11
N TYR A 83 8.04 -2.89 6.84
CA TYR A 83 9.18 -3.17 7.71
C TYR A 83 8.78 -4.04 8.91
N LEU A 84 7.66 -3.70 9.58
CA LEU A 84 7.16 -4.43 10.75
C LEU A 84 6.73 -5.87 10.41
N TRP A 85 6.15 -6.08 9.24
CA TRP A 85 5.80 -7.43 8.75
C TRP A 85 7.04 -8.22 8.37
N LEU A 86 8.07 -7.57 7.80
CA LEU A 86 9.34 -8.22 7.50
C LEU A 86 10.05 -8.68 8.78
N THR A 87 10.11 -7.84 9.81
CA THR A 87 10.71 -8.21 11.10
C THR A 87 9.91 -9.31 11.79
N ALA A 88 8.57 -9.25 11.74
CA ALA A 88 7.69 -10.30 12.24
C ALA A 88 7.95 -11.64 11.52
N PHE A 89 8.15 -11.61 10.20
CA PHE A 89 8.49 -12.78 9.39
C PHE A 89 9.86 -13.36 9.78
N ILE A 90 10.88 -12.52 9.93
CA ILE A 90 12.22 -12.98 10.33
C ILE A 90 12.17 -13.66 11.70
N PHE A 91 11.45 -13.08 12.67
CA PHE A 91 11.30 -13.69 13.98
C PHE A 91 10.47 -14.98 13.94
N ALA A 92 9.42 -15.05 13.11
CA ALA A 92 8.65 -16.27 12.91
C ALA A 92 9.51 -17.40 12.31
N ALA A 93 10.27 -17.09 11.25
CA ALA A 93 11.14 -18.04 10.58
C ALA A 93 12.26 -18.55 11.50
N GLN A 94 12.86 -17.67 12.31
CA GLN A 94 13.87 -18.10 13.27
C GLN A 94 13.29 -18.97 14.39
N ASP A 95 12.09 -18.65 14.88
CA ASP A 95 11.47 -19.38 15.99
C ASP A 95 10.92 -20.75 15.55
N TYR A 96 10.42 -20.87 14.32
CA TYR A 96 9.81 -22.11 13.82
C TYR A 96 10.77 -23.02 13.05
N ASN A 97 11.87 -22.48 12.48
CA ASN A 97 12.81 -23.23 11.65
C ASN A 97 14.15 -23.59 12.33
N ARG A 98 14.51 -22.97 13.48
CA ARG A 98 15.80 -23.25 14.17
C ARG A 98 15.89 -24.59 14.91
N GLY A 99 14.81 -25.36 15.06
CA GLY A 99 14.86 -26.62 15.81
C GLY A 99 13.58 -27.46 15.74
N HIS A 100 13.44 -28.41 16.67
CA HIS A 100 12.22 -29.22 16.79
C HIS A 100 11.02 -28.31 17.02
N CYS A 101 10.11 -28.22 16.04
CA CYS A 101 8.95 -27.34 16.08
C CYS A 101 8.02 -27.56 17.32
N ARG A 102 8.14 -28.72 17.98
CA ARG A 102 7.47 -29.04 19.25
C ARG A 102 8.05 -28.30 20.47
N SER A 103 9.31 -27.88 20.39
CA SER A 103 10.06 -27.15 21.41
C SER A 103 10.05 -25.63 21.20
N ALA A 104 9.71 -25.16 20.00
CA ALA A 104 9.48 -23.74 19.73
C ALA A 104 8.27 -23.23 20.53
N ILE A 105 8.32 -21.99 21.01
CA ILE A 105 7.23 -21.41 21.81
C ILE A 105 6.12 -20.95 20.84
N PRO A 106 4.83 -21.21 21.11
CA PRO A 106 4.27 -21.90 22.28
C PRO A 106 4.41 -23.43 22.19
N THR A 107 4.85 -24.04 23.28
CA THR A 107 4.95 -25.49 23.43
C THR A 107 3.55 -26.11 23.52
N GLY A 108 3.35 -27.29 22.92
CA GLY A 108 2.05 -28.00 22.93
C GLY A 108 1.10 -27.69 21.76
N ILE A 109 1.43 -26.72 20.90
CA ILE A 109 0.65 -26.43 19.68
C ILE A 109 1.22 -27.19 18.48
N GLY A 110 0.34 -27.79 17.67
CA GLY A 110 0.73 -28.55 16.48
C GLY A 110 1.50 -27.72 15.45
N CYS A 111 2.56 -28.31 14.89
CA CYS A 111 3.46 -27.65 13.93
C CYS A 111 2.78 -27.06 12.71
N LYS A 112 1.69 -27.69 12.25
CA LYS A 112 0.88 -27.21 11.12
C LYS A 112 0.37 -25.78 11.33
N ARG A 113 0.00 -25.42 12.58
CA ARG A 113 -0.49 -24.08 12.90
C ARG A 113 0.63 -23.03 12.96
N LYS A 114 1.83 -23.42 13.39
CA LYS A 114 3.00 -22.54 13.43
C LYS A 114 3.46 -22.16 12.02
N TRP A 115 3.57 -23.14 11.13
CA TRP A 115 3.88 -22.90 9.72
C TRP A 115 2.78 -22.12 8.99
N ALA A 116 1.51 -22.34 9.36
CA ALA A 116 0.42 -21.52 8.85
C ALA A 116 0.60 -20.05 9.26
N ASN A 117 0.90 -19.78 10.54
CA ASN A 117 1.15 -18.41 11.02
C ASN A 117 2.29 -17.74 10.24
N GLU A 118 3.44 -18.41 10.08
CA GLU A 118 4.57 -17.91 9.29
C GLU A 118 4.19 -17.60 7.84
N SER A 119 3.41 -18.48 7.21
CA SER A 119 2.95 -18.30 5.83
C SER A 119 2.04 -17.08 5.70
N PHE A 120 1.11 -16.86 6.65
CA PHE A 120 0.23 -15.70 6.62
C PHE A 120 0.95 -14.40 6.95
N ILE A 121 1.98 -14.42 7.80
CA ILE A 121 2.86 -13.27 8.04
C ILE A 121 3.61 -12.91 6.73
N PHE A 122 4.10 -13.91 6.00
CA PHE A 122 4.73 -13.70 4.69
C PHE A 122 3.74 -13.14 3.65
N LEU A 123 2.50 -13.65 3.62
CA LEU A 123 1.45 -13.12 2.75
C LEU A 123 1.10 -11.67 3.09
N ALA A 124 0.98 -11.33 4.38
CA ALA A 124 0.76 -9.96 4.80
C ALA A 124 1.90 -9.06 4.33
N PHE A 125 3.16 -9.48 4.50
CA PHE A 125 4.33 -8.75 3.99
C PHE A 125 4.25 -8.52 2.47
N ILE A 126 4.08 -9.58 1.68
CA ILE A 126 4.15 -9.48 0.21
C ILE A 126 3.00 -8.66 -0.36
N PHE A 127 1.79 -8.77 0.19
CA PHE A 127 0.66 -7.95 -0.24
C PHE A 127 0.81 -6.48 0.20
N THR A 128 1.41 -6.21 1.36
CA THR A 128 1.76 -4.84 1.76
C THR A 128 2.79 -4.25 0.79
N PHE A 129 3.79 -5.03 0.38
CA PHE A 129 4.80 -4.62 -0.60
C PHE A 129 4.20 -4.33 -1.98
N PHE A 130 3.37 -5.24 -2.51
CA PHE A 130 2.68 -5.01 -3.77
C PHE A 130 1.67 -3.85 -3.70
N GLY A 131 0.96 -3.70 -2.58
CA GLY A 131 0.07 -2.56 -2.33
C GLY A 131 0.81 -1.24 -2.39
N MET A 132 1.97 -1.15 -1.74
CA MET A 132 2.87 0.01 -1.82
C MET A 132 3.32 0.30 -3.26
N LEU A 133 3.76 -0.73 -4.02
CA LEU A 133 4.19 -0.54 -5.41
C LEU A 133 3.06 -0.02 -6.30
N LEU A 134 1.85 -0.57 -6.14
CA LEU A 134 0.67 -0.10 -6.88
C LEU A 134 0.30 1.34 -6.51
N GLU A 135 0.40 1.72 -5.23
CA GLU A 135 0.17 3.09 -4.76
C GLU A 135 1.18 4.08 -5.37
N VAL A 136 2.47 3.70 -5.42
CA VAL A 136 3.53 4.52 -6.05
C VAL A 136 3.27 4.68 -7.54
N LEU A 137 2.88 3.61 -8.23
CA LEU A 137 2.54 3.65 -9.65
C LEU A 137 1.32 4.54 -9.91
N ALA A 138 0.30 4.49 -9.04
CA ALA A 138 -0.88 5.33 -9.12
C ALA A 138 -0.54 6.82 -8.92
N LEU A 139 0.30 7.15 -7.93
CA LEU A 139 0.79 8.52 -7.72
C LEU A 139 1.65 9.03 -8.88
N TRP A 140 2.46 8.16 -9.48
CA TRP A 140 3.29 8.51 -10.63
C TRP A 140 2.43 8.79 -11.87
N ALA A 141 1.41 7.96 -12.12
CA ALA A 141 0.43 8.19 -13.18
C ALA A 141 -0.34 9.50 -12.98
N TYR A 142 -0.82 9.76 -11.76
CA TYR A 142 -1.52 11.00 -11.41
C TYR A 142 -0.62 12.24 -11.60
N ARG A 143 0.65 12.20 -11.14
CA ARG A 143 1.59 13.31 -11.31
C ARG A 143 1.88 13.60 -12.78
N LYS A 144 1.99 12.54 -13.61
CA LYS A 144 2.21 12.68 -15.05
C LYS A 144 1.04 13.41 -15.71
N GLU A 145 -0.20 13.00 -15.44
CA GLU A 145 -1.40 13.66 -15.96
C GLU A 145 -1.49 15.13 -15.52
N ASN A 146 -1.24 15.41 -14.23
CA ASN A 146 -1.31 16.78 -13.71
C ASN A 146 -0.22 17.69 -14.29
N SER A 147 0.98 17.15 -14.55
CA SER A 147 2.09 17.89 -15.18
C SER A 147 1.81 18.23 -16.64
N THR A 148 1.12 17.34 -17.36
CA THR A 148 0.67 17.60 -18.74
C THR A 148 -0.43 18.67 -18.74
N SER A 149 -1.42 18.55 -17.86
CA SER A 149 -2.53 19.50 -17.78
C SER A 149 -2.09 20.92 -17.40
N HIS A 150 -1.13 21.06 -16.47
CA HIS A 150 -0.53 22.35 -16.13
C HIS A 150 0.25 22.96 -17.29
N ARG A 151 0.96 22.15 -18.08
CA ARG A 151 1.66 22.62 -19.29
C ARG A 151 0.67 23.19 -20.31
N THR A 152 -0.39 22.44 -20.62
CA THR A 152 -1.40 22.87 -21.59
C THR A 152 -2.11 24.14 -21.13
N ALA A 153 -2.48 24.24 -19.85
CA ALA A 153 -3.11 25.44 -19.30
C ALA A 153 -2.19 26.68 -19.29
N THR A 154 -0.86 26.48 -19.17
CA THR A 154 0.12 27.57 -19.23
C THR A 154 0.38 28.00 -20.68
N GLU A 155 0.44 27.05 -21.61
CA GLU A 155 0.54 27.32 -23.05
C GLU A 155 -0.71 28.01 -23.59
N ASP A 156 -1.92 27.61 -23.18
CA ASP A 156 -3.16 28.28 -23.58
C ASP A 156 -3.24 29.71 -23.04
N LYS A 157 -2.81 29.96 -21.79
CA LYS A 157 -2.71 31.33 -21.25
C LYS A 157 -1.67 32.18 -21.99
N ALA A 158 -0.54 31.59 -22.35
CA ALA A 158 0.49 32.30 -23.13
C ALA A 158 0.01 32.63 -24.55
N ASN A 159 -0.69 31.70 -25.22
CA ASN A 159 -1.27 31.92 -26.55
C ASN A 159 -2.45 32.91 -26.55
N HIS A 160 -3.27 32.92 -25.50
CA HIS A 160 -4.34 33.91 -25.36
C HIS A 160 -3.83 35.33 -25.09
N GLY A 161 -2.66 35.48 -24.47
CA GLY A 161 -2.00 36.79 -24.32
C GLY A 161 -1.35 37.32 -25.60
N ALA A 162 -1.11 36.46 -26.60
CA ALA A 162 -0.47 36.81 -27.86
C ALA A 162 -1.46 37.14 -29.01
N ARG A 163 -2.78 37.00 -28.78
CA ARG A 163 -3.79 37.40 -29.77
C ARG A 163 -4.07 38.90 -29.65
N PRO A 164 -3.82 39.71 -30.69
CA PRO A 164 -4.21 41.12 -30.67
C PRO A 164 -5.74 41.22 -30.50
N PRO A 165 -6.24 42.21 -29.75
CA PRO A 165 -7.67 42.40 -29.56
C PRO A 165 -8.37 42.52 -30.91
N MET A 166 -9.53 41.87 -31.02
CA MET A 166 -10.30 41.72 -32.28
C MET A 166 -10.85 43.06 -32.82
N ASP A 167 -10.65 44.15 -32.08
CA ASP A 167 -11.04 45.53 -32.41
C ASP A 167 -9.87 46.40 -32.89
N ALA A 168 -8.71 45.82 -33.19
CA ALA A 168 -7.60 46.58 -33.75
C ALA A 168 -7.93 47.03 -35.20
N PRO A 169 -7.87 48.34 -35.52
CA PRO A 169 -8.18 48.81 -36.86
C PRO A 169 -7.19 48.21 -37.87
N ALA A 170 -7.72 47.68 -38.98
CA ALA A 170 -6.91 47.13 -40.06
C ALA A 170 -5.93 48.20 -40.56
N ALA A 171 -4.63 47.88 -40.55
CA ALA A 171 -3.59 48.77 -41.04
C ALA A 171 -3.84 49.09 -42.54
N PRO A 172 -3.77 50.38 -42.95
CA PRO A 172 -4.00 50.74 -44.34
C PRO A 172 -2.90 50.13 -45.21
N ALA A 173 -3.33 49.41 -46.26
CA ALA A 173 -2.45 48.89 -47.28
C ALA A 173 -1.75 50.07 -47.98
N GLY A 174 -0.46 50.26 -47.68
CA GLY A 174 0.36 51.26 -48.33
C GLY A 174 0.58 50.91 -49.80
N THR A 175 -0.10 51.61 -50.68
CA THR A 175 0.35 51.87 -52.05
C THR A 175 1.50 52.88 -52.00
N VAL A 176 2.72 52.49 -52.37
CA VAL A 176 3.50 52.99 -53.54
C VAL A 176 4.62 52.00 -53.82
#